data_AF-A0ABD5SYK5-F1
#
_entry.id   AF-A0ABD5SYK5-F1
#
_cell.length_a   1.000
_cell.length_b   1.000
_cell.length_c   1.000
_cell.angle_alpha   90.00
_cell.angle_beta   90.00
_cell.angle_gamma   90.00
#
_symmetry.space_group_name_H-M   'P 1'
#
loop_
_entity.id
_entity.type
_entity.pdbx_description
1 polymer ?
#
loop_
_entity_poly.entity_id
_entity_poly.type
_entity_poly.pdbx_seq_one_letter_code
_entity_poly.pdbx_strand_id
1 'polypeptide(L)' 'VPENSALAVTGTRNIVQIETRNAGSLHSSGRGAGGPETATAVLSDVGRLPPL' A
#
# COMPACT_ATOMS: atom_id res chain seq x y z
N VAL A 1 -7.90 -4.33 16.90
CA VAL A 1 -6.54 -4.77 16.53
C VAL A 1 -5.68 -4.69 17.79
N PRO A 2 -4.83 -5.69 18.14
CA PRO A 2 -3.91 -5.55 19.27
C PRO A 2 -3.06 -4.28 19.14
N GLU A 3 -2.81 -3.59 20.24
CA GLU A 3 -2.16 -2.26 20.24
C GLU A 3 -0.80 -2.26 19.52
N ASN A 4 -0.02 -3.33 19.68
CA ASN A 4 1.31 -3.47 19.07
C ASN A 4 1.30 -4.24 17.73
N SER A 5 0.13 -4.44 17.13
CA SER A 5 0.03 -5.11 15.82
C SER A 5 0.44 -4.16 14.69
N ALA A 6 1.05 -4.69 13.63
CA ALA A 6 1.33 -3.92 12.41
C ALA A 6 0.08 -3.23 11.84
N LEU A 7 -1.10 -3.84 12.00
CA LEU A 7 -2.37 -3.29 11.52
C LEU A 7 -2.95 -2.16 12.40
N ALA A 8 -2.34 -1.87 13.56
CA ALA A 8 -2.78 -0.78 14.45
C ALA A 8 -2.29 0.60 13.97
N VAL A 9 -2.58 0.95 12.71
CA VAL A 9 -2.22 2.24 12.12
C VAL A 9 -3.17 3.36 12.56
N THR A 10 -2.65 4.58 12.62
CA THR A 10 -3.39 5.79 13.02
C THR A 10 -3.33 6.87 11.93
N GLY A 11 -4.17 7.91 12.08
CA GLY A 11 -4.24 9.01 11.13
C GLY A 11 -4.79 8.58 9.77
N THR A 12 -4.25 9.13 8.68
CA THR A 12 -4.70 8.86 7.30
C THR A 12 -3.80 7.86 6.57
N ARG A 13 -3.11 6.99 7.33
CA ARG A 13 -2.30 5.91 6.78
C ARG A 13 -3.17 4.68 6.55
N ASN A 14 -2.91 4.01 5.44
CA ASN A 14 -3.44 2.69 5.15
C ASN A 14 -2.32 1.65 5.32
N ILE A 15 -2.72 0.42 5.60
CA ILE A 15 -1.84 -0.74 5.60
C ILE A 15 -2.59 -1.96 5.07
N VAL A 16 -1.87 -2.83 4.38
CA VAL A 16 -2.33 -4.17 4.00
C VAL A 16 -1.34 -5.21 4.51
N GLN A 17 -1.87 -6.33 4.99
CA GLN A 17 -1.12 -7.55 5.29
C GLN A 17 -1.43 -8.59 4.21
N ILE A 18 -0.39 -9.17 3.63
CA ILE A 18 -0.48 -10.17 2.57
C ILE A 18 0.19 -11.44 3.09
N GLU A 19 -0.61 -12.49 3.29
CA GLU A 19 -0.10 -13.82 3.62
C GLU A 19 0.31 -14.53 2.34
N THR A 20 1.58 -14.93 2.28
CA THR A 20 2.14 -15.62 1.12
C THR A 20 2.61 -17.01 1.51
N ARG A 21 2.52 -17.96 0.56
CA ARG A 21 3.00 -19.33 0.79
C ARG A 21 4.52 -19.38 1.03
N ASN A 22 5.29 -18.55 0.33
CA ASN A 22 6.75 -18.69 0.23
C ASN A 22 7.53 -17.53 0.86
N ALA A 23 6.87 -16.46 1.30
CA ALA A 23 7.52 -15.29 1.90
C ALA A 23 6.88 -14.88 3.25
N GLY A 24 6.04 -15.75 3.82
CA GLY A 24 5.32 -15.47 5.06
C GLY A 24 4.38 -14.28 4.93
N SER A 25 4.20 -13.57 6.05
CA SER A 25 3.39 -12.34 6.13
C SER A 25 4.19 -11.14 5.65
N LEU A 26 3.69 -10.43 4.65
CA LEU A 26 4.22 -9.17 4.16
C LEU A 26 3.30 -8.01 4.56
N HIS A 27 3.88 -6.89 4.97
CA HIS A 27 3.15 -5.67 5.31
C HIS A 27 3.53 -4.53 4.37
N SER A 28 2.54 -3.85 3.81
CA SER A 28 2.74 -2.64 3.00
C SER A 28 1.89 -1.51 3.57
N SER A 29 2.55 -0.44 4.04
CA SER A 29 1.89 0.73 4.63
C SER A 29 2.27 2.01 3.90
N GLY A 30 1.33 2.95 3.85
CA GLY A 30 1.52 4.22 3.16
C GLY A 30 0.36 5.17 3.40
N ARG A 31 0.40 6.31 2.71
CA ARG A 31 -0.74 7.24 2.66
C ARG A 31 -1.84 6.63 1.80
N GLY A 32 -3.08 6.62 2.31
CA GLY A 32 -4.22 6.03 1.61
C GLY A 32 -4.89 6.95 0.58
N ALA A 33 -4.64 8.25 0.67
CA ALA A 33 -5.25 9.28 -0.16
C ALA A 33 -4.46 10.59 -0.09
N GLY A 34 -4.66 11.44 -1.09
CA GLY A 34 -4.07 12.76 -1.24
C GLY A 34 -3.79 13.05 -2.71
N GLY A 35 -3.85 14.32 -3.13
CA GLY A 35 -3.66 14.68 -4.53
C GLY A 35 -2.36 14.11 -5.12
N PRO A 36 -1.19 14.39 -4.51
CA PRO A 36 0.10 13.86 -4.96
C PRO A 36 0.20 12.33 -4.86
N GLU A 37 -0.32 11.72 -3.81
CA GLU A 37 -0.29 10.27 -3.61
C GLU A 37 -1.11 9.54 -4.67
N THR A 38 -2.33 10.02 -4.93
CA THR A 38 -3.20 9.47 -5.98
C THR A 38 -2.61 9.71 -7.36
N ALA A 39 -2.05 10.90 -7.63
CA ALA A 39 -1.38 11.17 -8.90
C ALA A 39 -0.19 10.23 -9.13
N THR A 40 0.59 9.95 -8.08
CA THR A 40 1.71 9.01 -8.14
C THR A 40 1.24 7.60 -8.47
N ALA A 41 0.14 7.13 -7.88
CA ALA A 41 -0.44 5.83 -8.20
C ALA A 41 -0.85 5.73 -9.68
N VAL A 42 -1.58 6.74 -10.18
CA VAL A 42 -2.00 6.79 -11.59
C VAL A 42 -0.81 6.82 -12.54
N LEU A 43 0.17 7.70 -12.30
CA LEU A 43 1.36 7.81 -13.16
C LEU A 43 2.22 6.53 -13.13
N SER A 44 2.26 5.84 -11.99
CA SER A 44 2.96 4.56 -11.87
C SER A 44 2.33 3.46 -12.73
N ASP A 45 1.01 3.46 -12.86
CA ASP A 45 0.29 2.51 -13.73
C ASP A 45 0.50 2.86 -15.21
N VAL A 46 0.40 4.14 -15.58
CA VAL A 46 0.67 4.61 -16.94
C VAL A 46 2.07 4.23 -17.40
N GLY A 47 3.08 4.36 -16.54
CA GLY A 47 4.47 3.99 -16.85
C GLY A 47 4.70 2.49 -17.09
N ARG A 48 3.73 1.62 -16.82
CA ARG A 48 3.81 0.16 -17.04
C ARG A 48 3.05 -0.30 -18.29
N LEU A 49 2.34 0.59 -18.98
CA LEU A 49 1.60 0.23 -20.18
C LEU A 49 2.55 -0.14 -21.33
N PRO A 50 2.22 -1.17 -22.13
CA PRO A 50 3.02 -1.52 -23.31
C PRO A 50 2.98 -0.40 -24.36
N PRO A 51 3.98 -0.32 -25.25
CA PRO A 51 3.91 0.54 -26.42
C PRO A 51 2.67 0.22 -27.28
N LEU A 52 2.11 1.25 -27.93
CA LEU A 52 0.98 1.11 -28.86
C LEU A 52 1.39 0.47 -30.18
#